data_AF-A0A6H5GJ06-F1
#
_entry.id   AF-A0A6H5GJ06-F1
#
_cell.length_a   1.000
_cell.length_b   1.000
_cell.length_c   1.000
_cell.angle_alpha   90.00
_cell.angle_beta   90.00
_cell.angle_gamma   90.00
#
_symmetry.space_group_name_H-M   'P 1'
#
loop_
_entity.id
_entity.type
_entity.pdbx_description
1 polymer ?
#
loop_
_entity_poly.entity_id
_entity_poly.type
_entity_poly.pdbx_seq_one_letter_code
_entity_poly.pdbx_strand_id
1 'polypeptide(L)'
;MSETEAEYPPNAFEGSEIGIEEEDLLDLSKTLTDAGKYSYAGLCAITLHELFYYNDRDRIFCHQCLKCIIQHLELPSSVEPIMDLLLKGDMVNSVDSFSEILKTETVLEGNLRPILQDLIAIAVQA
;
A
#
# COMPACT_ATOMS: atom_id res chain seq x y z
N MET A 1 -26.25 31.92 36.05
CA MET A 1 -25.57 31.46 34.82
C MET A 1 -24.62 30.38 35.25
N SER A 2 -25.02 29.13 35.06
CA SER A 2 -24.23 27.97 35.44
C SER A 2 -24.30 27.03 34.25
N GLU A 3 -23.13 26.82 33.66
CA GLU A 3 -22.91 26.20 32.36
C GLU A 3 -23.31 24.72 32.41
N THR A 4 -24.13 24.31 31.45
CA THR A 4 -24.55 22.93 31.25
C THR A 4 -23.38 22.13 30.71
N GLU A 5 -22.86 21.17 31.48
CA GLU A 5 -21.90 20.18 30.98
C GLU A 5 -22.53 19.40 29.82
N ALA A 6 -21.95 19.57 28.63
CA ALA A 6 -22.33 18.80 27.46
C ALA A 6 -21.83 17.36 27.64
N GLU A 7 -22.75 16.47 27.96
CA GLU A 7 -22.54 15.02 28.08
C GLU A 7 -22.18 14.46 26.68
N TYR A 8 -20.90 14.21 26.44
CA TYR A 8 -20.45 13.50 25.24
C TYR A 8 -20.87 12.04 25.34
N PRO A 9 -21.60 11.47 24.36
CA PRO A 9 -21.98 10.07 24.41
C PRO A 9 -20.72 9.20 24.32
N PRO A 10 -20.59 8.18 25.18
CA PRO A 10 -19.53 7.20 25.05
C PRO A 10 -19.86 6.37 23.80
N ASN A 11 -18.95 6.33 22.83
CA ASN A 11 -19.02 5.50 21.61
C ASN A 11 -19.71 6.12 20.38
N ALA A 12 -19.32 7.33 19.98
CA ALA A 12 -19.57 7.82 18.62
C ALA A 12 -18.50 7.38 17.60
N PHE A 13 -17.90 6.20 17.78
CA PHE A 13 -17.26 5.49 16.67
C PHE A 13 -18.21 4.39 16.24
N GLU A 14 -19.24 4.79 15.48
CA GLU A 14 -20.03 3.87 14.67
C GLU A 14 -19.16 3.49 13.47
N GLY A 15 -18.12 2.69 13.77
CA GLY A 15 -17.42 1.96 12.74
C GLY A 15 -18.45 1.06 12.09
N SER A 16 -18.74 1.28 10.82
CA SER A 16 -19.52 0.35 10.03
C SER A 16 -18.90 -1.04 10.16
N GLU A 17 -19.59 -1.96 10.87
CA GLU A 17 -19.20 -3.37 11.00
C GLU A 17 -19.34 -4.15 9.69
N ILE A 18 -19.66 -3.46 8.59
CA ILE A 18 -19.66 -4.04 7.25
C ILE A 18 -18.19 -4.33 6.90
N GLY A 19 -17.78 -5.56 7.19
CA GLY A 19 -16.54 -6.12 6.66
C GLY A 19 -16.57 -6.07 5.13
N ILE A 20 -15.40 -5.89 4.54
CA ILE A 20 -15.25 -5.99 3.09
C ILE A 20 -15.51 -7.47 2.75
N GLU A 21 -16.56 -7.75 1.98
CA GLU A 21 -16.82 -9.10 1.51
C GLU A 21 -15.68 -9.53 0.57
N GLU A 22 -15.28 -10.81 0.58
CA GLU A 22 -14.16 -11.31 -0.26
C GLU A 22 -14.40 -11.03 -1.76
N GLU A 23 -15.67 -10.90 -2.17
CA GLU A 23 -16.08 -10.58 -3.54
C GLU A 23 -15.85 -9.10 -3.93
N ASP A 24 -15.71 -8.20 -2.94
CA ASP A 24 -15.36 -6.79 -3.14
C ASP A 24 -13.85 -6.54 -3.18
N LEU A 25 -13.03 -7.54 -2.84
CA LEU A 25 -11.58 -7.42 -2.87
C LEU A 25 -11.07 -7.57 -4.31
N LEU A 26 -10.75 -6.44 -4.94
CA LEU A 26 -10.12 -6.42 -6.25
C LEU A 26 -8.77 -7.16 -6.19
N ASP A 27 -8.65 -8.24 -6.96
CA ASP A 27 -7.38 -8.92 -7.18
C ASP A 27 -6.48 -8.03 -8.06
N LEU A 28 -5.71 -7.16 -7.42
CA LEU A 28 -4.82 -6.19 -8.10
C LEU A 28 -3.72 -6.89 -8.92
N SER A 29 -3.36 -8.13 -8.57
CA SER A 29 -2.42 -8.94 -9.34
C SER A 29 -2.95 -9.28 -10.73
N LYS A 30 -4.27 -9.39 -10.91
CA LYS A 30 -4.90 -9.72 -12.21
C LYS A 30 -5.46 -8.51 -12.94
N THR A 31 -5.77 -7.44 -12.21
CA THR A 31 -6.54 -6.30 -12.74
C THR A 31 -5.67 -5.10 -13.14
N LEU A 32 -4.53 -4.89 -12.48
CA LEU A 32 -3.60 -3.82 -12.85
C LEU A 32 -2.83 -4.16 -14.13
N THR A 33 -2.53 -3.13 -14.93
CA THR A 33 -1.56 -3.27 -16.02
C THR A 33 -0.15 -3.54 -15.47
N ASP A 34 0.77 -4.01 -16.31
CA ASP A 34 2.18 -4.17 -15.93
C ASP A 34 2.80 -2.87 -15.40
N ALA A 35 2.41 -1.72 -15.97
CA ALA A 35 2.84 -0.41 -15.50
C ALA A 35 2.24 -0.06 -14.14
N GLY A 36 0.96 -0.39 -13.91
CA GLY A 36 0.29 -0.25 -12.62
C GLY A 36 0.94 -1.10 -11.53
N LYS A 37 1.19 -2.38 -11.80
CA LYS A 37 1.87 -3.31 -10.88
C LYS A 37 3.27 -2.80 -10.51
N TYR A 38 4.05 -2.40 -11.52
CA TYR A 38 5.38 -1.85 -11.30
C TYR A 38 5.33 -0.57 -10.45
N SER A 39 4.37 0.31 -10.73
CA SER A 39 4.20 1.57 -9.98
C SER A 39 3.75 1.34 -8.55
N TYR A 40 2.86 0.36 -8.33
CA TYR A 40 2.44 -0.06 -7.01
C TYR A 40 3.64 -0.59 -6.20
N ALA A 41 4.39 -1.57 -6.73
CA ALA A 41 5.58 -2.09 -6.06
C ALA A 41 6.62 -0.99 -5.78
N GLY A 42 6.81 -0.05 -6.72
CA GLY A 42 7.72 1.08 -6.56
C GLY A 42 7.29 2.04 -5.45
N LEU A 43 5.99 2.36 -5.36
CA LEU A 43 5.43 3.18 -4.30
C LEU A 43 5.61 2.52 -2.92
N CYS A 44 5.40 1.21 -2.85
CA CYS A 44 5.64 0.43 -1.63
C CYS A 44 7.11 0.45 -1.23
N ALA A 45 8.05 0.28 -2.17
CA ALA A 45 9.49 0.33 -1.89
C ALA A 45 9.89 1.67 -1.26
N ILE A 46 9.44 2.80 -1.83
CA ILE A 46 9.73 4.13 -1.29
C ILE A 46 9.07 4.33 0.08
N THR A 47 7.82 3.89 0.23
CA THR A 47 7.10 4.02 1.51
C THR A 47 7.77 3.19 2.62
N LEU A 48 8.24 1.98 2.31
CA LEU A 48 9.01 1.15 3.23
C LEU A 48 10.36 1.79 3.60
N HIS A 49 10.99 2.50 2.66
CA HIS A 49 12.19 3.27 2.92
C HIS A 49 11.92 4.34 4.00
N GLU A 50 10.92 5.19 3.75
CA GLU A 50 10.59 6.33 4.62
C GLU A 50 10.07 5.90 6.00
N LEU A 51 9.34 4.79 6.09
CA LEU A 51 8.70 4.38 7.33
C LEU A 51 9.55 3.46 8.22
N PHE A 52 10.44 2.65 7.64
CA PHE A 52 11.06 1.55 8.39
C PHE A 52 12.56 1.36 8.12
N TYR A 53 13.17 1.98 7.10
CA TYR A 53 14.55 1.67 6.70
C TYR A 53 15.64 2.33 7.57
N TYR A 54 15.55 2.20 8.90
CA TYR A 54 16.42 2.90 9.86
C TYR A 54 17.56 2.03 10.42
N ASN A 55 17.31 0.75 10.72
CA ASN A 55 18.30 -0.16 11.31
C ASN A 55 18.34 -1.51 10.58
N ASP A 56 19.35 -2.33 10.84
CA ASP A 56 19.57 -3.57 10.08
C ASP A 56 18.44 -4.60 10.21
N ARG A 57 17.72 -4.64 11.35
CA ARG A 57 16.57 -5.55 11.50
C ARG A 57 15.38 -5.08 10.66
N ASP A 58 15.10 -3.79 10.69
CA ASP A 58 13.99 -3.21 9.93
C ASP A 58 14.28 -3.26 8.43
N ARG A 59 15.55 -3.13 8.02
CA ARG A 59 15.96 -3.34 6.61
C ARG A 59 15.63 -4.75 6.12
N ILE A 60 15.90 -5.78 6.92
CA ILE A 60 15.54 -7.16 6.57
C ILE A 60 14.03 -7.30 6.39
N PHE A 61 13.26 -6.71 7.31
CA PHE A 61 11.80 -6.65 7.20
C PHE A 61 11.36 -5.96 5.91
N CYS A 62 11.91 -4.78 5.58
CA CYS A 62 11.55 -4.07 4.35
C CYS A 62 11.83 -4.90 3.08
N HIS A 63 12.99 -5.57 2.99
CA HIS A 63 13.29 -6.43 1.84
C HIS A 63 12.34 -7.62 1.75
N GLN A 64 11.97 -8.23 2.88
CA GLN A 64 11.01 -9.34 2.92
C GLN A 64 9.61 -8.89 2.50
N CYS A 65 9.13 -7.76 3.01
CA CYS A 65 7.86 -7.18 2.62
C CYS A 65 7.82 -6.84 1.13
N LEU A 66 8.88 -6.20 0.62
CA LEU A 66 8.96 -5.85 -0.78
C LEU A 66 8.94 -7.08 -1.68
N LYS A 67 9.65 -8.14 -1.29
CA LYS A 67 9.62 -9.42 -2.00
C LYS A 67 8.23 -10.06 -2.00
N CYS A 68 7.53 -10.02 -0.87
CA CYS A 68 6.15 -10.50 -0.77
C CYS A 68 5.22 -9.74 -1.74
N ILE A 69 5.35 -8.41 -1.81
CA ILE A 69 4.57 -7.56 -2.73
C ILE A 69 4.90 -7.89 -4.20
N ILE A 70 6.17 -8.04 -4.56
CA ILE A 70 6.59 -8.41 -5.93
C ILE A 70 5.99 -9.76 -6.34
N GLN A 71 5.98 -10.73 -5.42
CA GLN A 71 5.39 -12.05 -5.65
C GLN A 71 3.87 -11.98 -5.78
N HIS A 72 3.20 -11.24 -4.89
CA HIS A 72 1.76 -11.03 -4.94
C HIS A 72 1.30 -10.41 -6.26
N LEU A 73 2.04 -9.42 -6.77
CA LEU A 73 1.73 -8.75 -8.03
C LEU A 73 2.13 -9.54 -9.28
N GLU A 74 2.69 -10.73 -9.12
CA GLU A 74 3.21 -11.58 -10.20
C GLU A 74 4.23 -10.84 -11.08
N LEU A 75 5.03 -9.94 -10.48
CA LEU A 75 6.06 -9.22 -11.20
C LEU A 75 7.27 -10.13 -11.50
N PRO A 76 7.92 -9.98 -12.65
CA PRO A 76 9.08 -10.80 -12.99
C PRO A 76 10.25 -10.46 -12.07
N SER A 77 11.03 -11.47 -11.66
CA SER A 77 12.18 -11.30 -10.75
C SER A 77 13.24 -10.31 -11.26
N SER A 78 13.22 -9.96 -12.56
CA SER A 78 14.05 -8.91 -13.15
C SER A 78 13.80 -7.52 -12.56
N VAL A 79 12.65 -7.28 -11.90
CA VAL A 79 12.36 -5.98 -11.27
C VAL A 79 12.99 -5.83 -9.89
N GLU A 80 13.35 -6.93 -9.20
CA GLU A 80 13.90 -6.91 -7.84
C GLU A 80 15.08 -5.93 -7.68
N PRO A 81 16.08 -5.88 -8.58
CA PRO A 81 17.21 -4.97 -8.42
C PRO A 81 16.81 -3.50 -8.43
N ILE A 82 15.79 -3.13 -9.22
CA ILE A 82 15.32 -1.74 -9.29
C ILE A 82 14.48 -1.41 -8.04
N MET A 83 13.67 -2.36 -7.58
CA MET A 83 12.89 -2.21 -6.34
C MET A 83 13.81 -2.08 -5.11
N ASP A 84 14.94 -2.79 -5.09
CA ASP A 84 15.95 -2.63 -4.04
C ASP A 84 16.64 -1.26 -4.06
N LEU A 85 16.83 -0.64 -5.23
CA LEU A 85 17.36 0.73 -5.33
C LEU A 85 16.36 1.75 -4.78
N LEU A 86 15.08 1.57 -5.12
CA LEU A 86 13.99 2.39 -4.58
C LEU A 86 13.91 2.26 -3.06
N LEU A 87 14.00 1.04 -2.53
CA LEU A 87 13.98 0.78 -1.09
C LEU A 87 15.18 1.37 -0.34
N LYS A 88 16.32 1.55 -0.99
CA LYS A 88 17.50 2.21 -0.42
C LYS A 88 17.41 3.74 -0.45
N GLY A 89 16.42 4.30 -1.13
CA GLY A 89 16.23 5.74 -1.28
C GLY A 89 16.96 6.34 -2.49
N ASP A 90 17.50 5.52 -3.40
CA ASP A 90 18.29 6.00 -4.54
C ASP A 90 17.42 6.59 -5.68
N MET A 91 16.08 6.63 -5.52
CA MET A 91 15.12 7.08 -6.54
C MET A 91 13.86 7.77 -5.97
N VAL A 92 13.96 8.52 -4.87
CA VAL A 92 12.80 9.16 -4.19
C VAL A 92 11.98 10.10 -5.08
N ASN A 93 12.57 10.70 -6.12
CA ASN A 93 11.86 11.59 -7.06
C ASN A 93 10.81 10.88 -7.94
N SER A 94 10.63 9.56 -7.80
CA SER A 94 9.69 8.77 -8.59
C SER A 94 8.31 8.57 -7.95
N VAL A 95 8.09 9.02 -6.71
CA VAL A 95 6.80 8.87 -6.01
C VAL A 95 5.65 9.48 -6.81
N ASP A 96 5.80 10.72 -7.27
CA ASP A 96 4.77 11.42 -8.02
C ASP A 96 4.47 10.70 -9.34
N SER A 97 5.51 10.20 -10.02
CA SER A 97 5.36 9.43 -11.27
C SER A 97 4.59 8.13 -11.05
N PHE A 98 4.87 7.40 -9.97
CA PHE A 98 4.12 6.18 -9.65
C PHE A 98 2.67 6.49 -9.28
N SER A 99 2.43 7.55 -8.50
CA SER A 99 1.07 7.98 -8.15
C SER A 99 0.27 8.39 -9.39
N GLU A 100 0.88 9.11 -10.33
CA GLU A 100 0.25 9.49 -11.59
C GLU A 100 -0.13 8.26 -12.43
N ILE A 101 0.78 7.30 -12.60
CA ILE A 101 0.49 6.05 -13.33
C ILE A 101 -0.67 5.31 -12.67
N LEU A 102 -0.65 5.14 -11.35
CA LEU A 102 -1.74 4.46 -10.63
C LEU A 102 -3.09 5.18 -10.78
N LYS A 103 -3.10 6.53 -10.81
CA LYS A 103 -4.34 7.28 -11.07
C LYS A 103 -4.89 7.09 -12.49
N THR A 104 -4.07 6.66 -13.44
CA THR A 104 -4.53 6.33 -14.81
C THR A 104 -5.08 4.91 -14.94
N GLU A 105 -4.88 4.05 -13.95
CA GLU A 105 -5.44 2.70 -13.93
C GLU A 105 -6.96 2.76 -13.79
N THR A 106 -7.67 2.29 -14.81
CA THR A 106 -9.14 2.32 -14.85
C THR A 106 -9.77 1.53 -13.71
N VAL A 107 -9.10 0.46 -13.27
CA VAL A 107 -9.55 -0.42 -12.18
C VAL A 107 -9.50 0.24 -10.80
N LEU A 108 -8.75 1.35 -10.68
CA LEU A 108 -8.67 2.13 -9.44
C LEU A 108 -9.66 3.31 -9.43
N GLU A 109 -10.26 3.65 -10.57
CA GLU A 109 -11.21 4.77 -10.71
C GLU A 109 -10.68 6.10 -10.13
N GLY A 110 -9.35 6.30 -10.19
CA GLY A 110 -8.67 7.47 -9.60
C GLY A 110 -8.57 7.47 -8.07
N ASN A 111 -8.95 6.36 -7.42
CA ASN A 111 -8.89 6.17 -5.97
C ASN A 111 -7.88 5.09 -5.58
N LEU A 112 -7.00 5.38 -4.63
CA LEU A 112 -5.98 4.44 -4.15
C LEU A 112 -6.46 3.54 -2.99
N ARG A 113 -7.74 3.59 -2.60
CA ARG A 113 -8.32 2.71 -1.58
C ARG A 113 -8.13 1.21 -1.87
N PRO A 114 -8.31 0.71 -3.11
CA PRO A 114 -8.09 -0.71 -3.40
C PRO A 114 -6.65 -1.15 -3.11
N ILE A 115 -5.67 -0.26 -3.35
CA ILE A 115 -4.25 -0.53 -3.04
C ILE A 115 -4.05 -0.71 -1.53
N LEU A 116 -4.68 0.13 -0.71
CA LEU A 116 -4.57 0.01 0.75
C LEU A 116 -5.24 -1.28 1.24
N GLN A 117 -6.40 -1.64 0.70
CA GLN A 117 -7.11 -2.87 1.04
C GLN A 117 -6.27 -4.10 0.68
N ASP A 118 -5.66 -4.09 -0.51
CA ASP A 118 -4.77 -5.14 -0.97
C ASP A 118 -3.52 -5.28 -0.08
N LEU A 119 -2.88 -4.17 0.30
CA LEU A 119 -1.75 -4.19 1.26
C LEU A 119 -2.14 -4.80 2.62
N ILE A 120 -3.33 -4.48 3.13
CA ILE A 120 -3.83 -5.06 4.39
C ILE A 120 -4.05 -6.57 4.21
N ALA A 121 -4.62 -6.99 3.07
CA ALA A 121 -4.83 -8.40 2.77
C ALA A 121 -3.50 -9.17 2.71
N ILE A 122 -2.49 -8.62 2.04
CA ILE A 122 -1.13 -9.18 2.01
C ILE A 122 -0.57 -9.32 3.44
N ALA A 123 -0.71 -8.27 4.27
CA ALA A 123 -0.15 -8.25 5.62
C ALA A 123 -0.82 -9.26 6.58
N VAL A 124 -2.09 -9.61 6.37
CA VAL A 124 -2.81 -10.61 7.18
C VAL A 124 -2.53 -12.03 6.70
N GLN A 125 -2.20 -12.22 5.42
CA GLN A 125 -1.89 -13.53 4.84
C GLN A 125 -0.41 -13.95 5.02
N ALA A 126 0.48 -12.99 5.34
CA ALA A 126 1.93 -13.17 5.43
C ALA A 126 2.43 -13.78 6.75
#